data_AF-A0A2P2K0A1-F1
#
_entry.id   AF-A0A2P2K0A1-F1
#
_cell.length_a   1.000
_cell.length_b   1.000
_cell.length_c   1.000
_cell.angle_alpha   90.00
_cell.angle_beta   90.00
_cell.angle_gamma   90.00
#
_symmetry.space_group_name_H-M   'P 1'
#
loop_
_entity.id
_entity.type
_entity.pdbx_description
1 polymer ?
#
loop_
_entity_poly.entity_id
_entity_poly.type
_entity_poly.pdbx_seq_one_letter_code
_entity_poly.pdbx_strand_id
1 'polypeptide(L)'
;MSFFVGLVIGVAVGLALIVGFVRSENARSKHRSELATTVAAFARMTVEDSRKILPPEYYPPWVVFSQRQKLNWLNAHLTKIWPYVSEAASELIKTSVEPILEQYRPIILSSLKFSKLTLGTVAPQFTGVSIIEDGGSGITMDLEMNWDGNPSIILDIKTRLGVSLPVQVTFSVHVL
;
A
#
# COMPACT_ATOMS: atom_id res chain seq x y z
N MET A 1 24.56 12.77 83.41
CA MET A 1 24.73 13.49 82.13
C MET A 1 24.95 12.55 80.94
N SER A 2 25.63 11.41 81.08
CA SER A 2 25.98 10.49 79.97
C SER A 2 24.81 9.74 79.31
N PHE A 3 23.76 9.38 80.06
CA PHE A 3 22.61 8.62 79.53
C PHE A 3 21.78 9.43 78.51
N PHE A 4 21.52 10.70 78.79
CA PHE A 4 20.76 11.59 77.91
C PHE A 4 21.49 11.84 76.59
N VAL A 5 22.82 11.93 76.62
CA VAL A 5 23.65 12.10 75.42
C VAL A 5 23.56 10.87 74.52
N GLY A 6 23.62 9.66 75.08
CA GLY A 6 23.46 8.41 74.32
C GLY A 6 22.08 8.26 73.67
N LEU A 7 21.01 8.67 74.37
CA LEU A 7 19.64 8.62 73.85
C LEU A 7 19.45 9.58 72.66
N VAL A 8 19.96 10.81 72.76
CA VAL A 8 19.87 11.80 71.67
C VAL A 8 20.65 11.34 70.44
N ILE A 9 21.85 10.77 70.63
CA ILE A 9 22.66 10.24 69.53
C ILE A 9 21.97 9.03 68.87
N GLY A 10 21.41 8.11 69.67
CA GLY A 10 20.69 6.95 69.14
C GLY A 10 19.48 7.32 68.28
N VAL A 11 18.69 8.30 68.72
CA VAL A 11 17.54 8.81 67.94
C VAL A 11 18.00 9.51 66.66
N ALA A 12 19.08 10.31 66.73
CA ALA A 12 19.62 10.98 65.54
C ALA A 12 20.14 9.98 64.50
N VAL A 13 20.84 8.93 64.93
CA VAL A 13 21.33 7.86 64.04
C VAL A 13 20.18 7.04 63.47
N GLY A 14 19.17 6.71 64.28
CA GLY A 14 17.97 6.01 63.81
C GLY A 14 17.22 6.78 62.73
N LEU A 15 17.01 8.09 62.93
CA LEU A 15 16.39 8.96 61.93
C LEU A 15 17.25 9.10 60.67
N ALA A 16 18.57 9.23 60.82
CA ALA A 16 19.48 9.31 59.68
C ALA A 16 19.45 8.03 58.82
N LEU A 17 19.39 6.85 59.45
CA LEU A 17 19.27 5.57 58.75
C LEU A 17 17.94 5.46 57.98
N ILE A 18 16.82 5.86 58.59
CA ILE A 18 15.50 5.84 57.94
C ILE A 18 15.49 6.79 56.73
N VAL A 19 15.99 8.01 56.87
CA VAL A 19 16.06 8.99 55.77
C VAL A 19 16.98 8.50 54.65
N GLY A 20 18.14 7.91 55.00
CA GLY A 20 19.05 7.30 54.03
C GLY A 20 18.41 6.17 53.25
N PHE A 21 17.66 5.30 53.92
CA PHE A 21 16.97 4.17 53.30
C PHE A 21 15.84 4.64 52.37
N VAL A 22 14.97 5.55 52.83
CA VAL A 22 13.89 6.12 52.02
C VAL A 22 14.43 6.86 50.79
N ARG A 23 15.53 7.61 50.93
CA ARG A 23 16.17 8.29 49.80
C ARG A 23 16.76 7.30 48.80
N SER A 24 17.35 6.21 49.27
CA SER A 24 17.89 5.14 48.43
C SER A 24 16.78 4.43 47.63
N GLU A 25 15.68 4.08 48.30
CA GLU A 25 14.53 3.47 47.63
C GLU A 25 13.87 4.41 46.61
N ASN A 26 13.71 5.68 46.96
CA ASN A 26 13.10 6.67 46.07
C ASN A 26 14.01 7.02 44.88
N ALA A 27 15.34 7.06 45.08
CA ALA A 27 16.29 7.24 43.97
C ALA A 27 16.26 6.04 43.00
N ARG A 28 16.19 4.82 43.54
CA ARG A 28 16.09 3.59 42.75
C ARG A 28 14.75 3.49 42.00
N SER A 29 13.68 4.04 42.55
CA SER A 29 12.35 4.12 41.91
C SER A 29 12.33 5.11 40.74
N LYS A 30 12.86 6.32 40.93
CA LYS A 30 12.91 7.36 39.89
C LYS A 30 13.61 6.89 38.62
N HIS A 31 14.71 6.16 38.75
CA HIS A 31 15.44 5.65 37.60
C HIS A 31 14.59 4.68 36.74
N ARG A 32 13.75 3.85 37.37
CA ARG A 32 12.86 2.94 36.64
C ARG A 32 11.72 3.67 35.95
N SER A 33 11.15 4.68 36.60
CA SER A 33 10.10 5.50 36.00
C SER A 33 10.62 6.29 34.80
N GLU A 34 11.83 6.85 34.88
CA GLU A 34 12.42 7.63 33.79
C GLU A 34 12.68 6.76 32.54
N LEU A 35 13.24 5.57 32.72
CA LEU A 35 13.42 4.60 31.64
C LEU A 35 12.08 4.15 31.05
N ALA A 36 11.06 3.91 31.88
CA ALA A 36 9.73 3.54 31.40
C ALA A 36 9.05 4.69 30.64
N THR A 37 9.22 5.93 31.08
CA THR A 37 8.65 7.10 30.38
C THR A 37 9.34 7.39 29.06
N THR A 38 10.66 7.20 28.97
CA THR A 38 11.39 7.36 27.71
C THR A 38 11.06 6.24 26.74
N VAL A 39 11.00 4.98 27.18
CA VAL A 39 10.56 3.86 26.33
C VAL A 39 9.10 4.03 25.89
N ALA A 40 8.21 4.51 26.77
CA ALA A 40 6.83 4.81 26.40
C ALA A 40 6.71 6.01 25.44
N ALA A 41 7.59 7.01 25.56
CA ALA A 41 7.66 8.12 24.63
C ALA A 41 8.19 7.68 23.25
N PHE A 42 9.22 6.83 23.21
CA PHE A 42 9.74 6.24 21.98
C PHE A 42 8.74 5.27 21.34
N ALA A 43 8.00 4.49 22.12
CA ALA A 43 6.95 3.61 21.62
C ALA A 43 5.74 4.39 21.08
N ARG A 44 5.51 5.62 21.56
CA ARG A 44 4.48 6.54 21.07
C ARG A 44 4.93 7.42 19.91
N MET A 45 6.24 7.51 19.63
CA MET A 45 6.75 8.19 18.44
C MET A 45 6.48 7.31 17.21
N THR A 46 5.34 7.57 16.58
CA THR A 46 4.92 6.93 15.33
C THR A 46 5.81 7.38 14.16
N VAL A 47 5.78 6.62 13.07
CA VAL A 47 6.56 6.77 11.83
C VAL A 47 6.53 8.19 11.21
N GLU A 48 5.54 9.00 11.58
CA GLU A 48 5.38 10.39 11.12
C GLU A 48 6.34 11.38 11.80
N ASP A 49 6.66 11.21 13.08
CA ASP A 49 7.59 12.08 13.79
C ASP A 49 9.05 11.68 13.52
N SER A 50 9.34 10.39 13.32
CA SER A 50 10.67 9.95 12.87
C SER A 50 11.00 10.47 11.47
N ARG A 51 9.99 10.64 10.59
CA ARG A 51 10.14 11.27 9.27
C ARG A 51 10.54 12.74 9.33
N LYS A 52 10.23 13.46 10.41
CA LYS A 52 10.62 14.87 10.61
C LYS A 52 12.03 15.03 11.18
N ILE A 53 12.51 14.02 11.91
CA ILE A 53 13.76 14.10 12.68
C ILE A 53 14.95 13.51 11.89
N LEU A 54 14.70 12.54 11.01
CA LEU A 54 15.77 11.84 10.27
C LEU A 54 15.80 12.27 8.79
N PRO A 55 16.99 12.60 8.24
CA PRO A 55 17.17 12.74 6.80
C PRO A 55 16.79 11.43 6.08
N PRO A 56 16.18 11.49 4.88
CA PRO A 56 15.73 10.31 4.14
C PRO A 56 16.86 9.31 3.81
N GLU A 57 18.12 9.74 3.89
CA GLU A 57 19.31 8.92 3.60
C GLU A 57 19.67 7.90 4.70
N TYR A 58 19.24 8.11 5.94
CA TYR A 58 19.57 7.22 7.08
C TYR A 58 18.43 6.28 7.46
N TYR A 59 17.42 6.18 6.61
CA TYR A 59 16.25 5.39 6.92
C TYR A 59 16.52 3.91 6.64
N PRO A 60 16.26 3.00 7.60
CA PRO A 60 16.39 1.58 7.34
C PRO A 60 15.37 1.15 6.28
N PRO A 61 15.73 0.27 5.33
CA PRO A 61 14.87 -0.13 4.22
C PRO A 61 13.49 -0.66 4.65
N TRP A 62 13.40 -1.26 5.84
CA TRP A 62 12.18 -1.81 6.43
C TRP A 62 11.27 -0.77 7.11
N VAL A 63 11.73 0.47 7.33
CA VAL A 63 10.92 1.58 7.86
C VAL A 63 10.46 2.51 6.71
N VAL A 64 11.11 2.43 5.54
CA VAL A 64 10.66 3.09 4.29
C VAL A 64 9.70 2.20 3.50
N PHE A 65 8.78 1.54 4.18
CA PHE A 65 7.54 1.21 3.49
C PHE A 65 6.75 2.51 3.40
N SER A 66 7.08 3.35 2.40
CA SER A 66 6.06 4.22 1.85
C SER A 66 4.85 3.32 1.60
N GLN A 67 3.65 3.75 1.98
CA GLN A 67 2.42 2.97 1.78
C GLN A 67 2.18 2.53 0.32
N ARG A 68 3.06 2.92 -0.61
CA ARG A 68 3.22 2.34 -1.93
C ARG A 68 4.60 1.69 -2.01
N GLN A 69 4.65 0.36 -1.97
CA GLN A 69 5.86 -0.37 -2.37
C GLN A 69 6.04 -0.24 -3.88
N LYS A 70 7.27 0.07 -4.34
CA LYS A 70 7.58 0.09 -5.77
C LYS A 70 7.70 -1.34 -6.30
N LEU A 71 6.72 -1.77 -7.09
CA LEU A 71 6.57 -3.12 -7.62
C LEU A 71 7.38 -3.38 -8.89
N ASN A 72 8.66 -2.99 -8.90
CA ASN A 72 9.52 -3.09 -10.09
C ASN A 72 9.66 -4.53 -10.62
N TRP A 73 9.73 -5.51 -9.71
CA TRP A 73 9.82 -6.93 -10.08
C TRP A 73 8.53 -7.43 -10.76
N LEU A 74 7.36 -6.98 -10.26
CA LEU A 74 6.06 -7.35 -10.82
C LEU A 74 5.89 -6.71 -12.19
N ASN A 75 6.27 -5.44 -12.34
CA ASN A 75 6.26 -4.74 -13.63
C ASN A 75 7.17 -5.46 -14.65
N ALA A 76 8.36 -5.90 -14.23
CA ALA A 76 9.27 -6.65 -15.08
C ALA A 76 8.70 -8.04 -15.49
N HIS A 77 8.00 -8.72 -14.58
CA HIS A 77 7.34 -9.98 -14.88
C HIS A 77 6.15 -9.79 -15.81
N LEU A 78 5.29 -8.81 -15.50
CA LEU A 78 4.12 -8.45 -16.30
C LEU A 78 4.52 -8.11 -17.73
N THR A 79 5.60 -7.34 -17.93
CA THR A 79 6.12 -7.01 -19.26
C THR A 79 6.46 -8.26 -20.09
N LYS A 80 6.99 -9.31 -19.45
CA LYS A 80 7.34 -10.56 -20.14
C LYS A 80 6.11 -11.40 -20.49
N ILE A 81 5.10 -11.42 -19.63
CA ILE A 81 3.88 -12.20 -19.85
C ILE A 81 2.81 -11.44 -20.65
N TRP A 82 2.95 -10.12 -20.80
CA TRP A 82 2.02 -9.25 -21.49
C TRP A 82 1.57 -9.74 -22.87
N PRO A 83 2.42 -10.27 -23.78
CA PRO A 83 1.93 -10.78 -25.06
C PRO A 83 0.86 -11.86 -24.88
N TYR A 84 1.07 -12.80 -23.95
CA TYR A 84 0.11 -13.87 -23.66
C TYR A 84 -1.15 -13.34 -22.96
N VAL A 85 -0.98 -12.40 -22.01
CA VAL A 85 -2.10 -11.75 -21.33
C VAL A 85 -2.94 -10.96 -22.33
N SER A 86 -2.30 -10.25 -23.26
CA SER A 86 -2.98 -9.45 -24.28
C SER A 86 -3.79 -10.33 -25.23
N GLU A 87 -3.29 -11.51 -25.59
CA GLU A 87 -4.00 -12.46 -26.44
C GLU A 87 -5.22 -13.04 -25.70
N ALA A 88 -5.02 -13.57 -24.49
CA ALA A 88 -6.08 -14.14 -23.68
C ALA A 88 -7.15 -13.12 -23.31
N ALA A 89 -6.76 -11.91 -22.89
CA ALA A 89 -7.70 -10.83 -22.60
C ALA A 89 -8.45 -10.38 -23.85
N SER A 90 -7.80 -10.40 -25.03
CA SER A 90 -8.49 -10.08 -26.29
C SER A 90 -9.55 -11.12 -26.62
N GLU A 91 -9.27 -12.41 -26.41
CA GLU A 91 -10.24 -13.48 -26.59
C GLU A 91 -11.40 -13.36 -25.59
N LEU A 92 -11.10 -13.13 -24.31
CA LEU A 92 -12.12 -12.91 -23.28
C LEU A 92 -13.04 -11.72 -23.60
N ILE A 93 -12.48 -10.59 -24.03
CA ILE A 93 -13.27 -9.43 -24.43
C ILE A 93 -14.17 -9.78 -25.61
N LYS A 94 -13.69 -10.52 -26.61
CA LYS A 94 -14.55 -10.99 -27.71
C LYS A 94 -15.70 -11.82 -27.16
N THR A 95 -15.43 -12.84 -26.35
CA THR A 95 -16.48 -13.73 -25.82
C THR A 95 -17.48 -13.00 -24.92
N SER A 96 -17.04 -12.04 -24.10
CA SER A 96 -17.92 -11.30 -23.19
C SER A 96 -18.66 -10.14 -23.85
N VAL A 97 -18.04 -9.45 -24.80
CA VAL A 97 -18.59 -8.21 -25.39
C VAL A 97 -19.38 -8.46 -26.68
N GLU A 98 -19.06 -9.49 -27.48
CA GLU A 98 -19.89 -9.89 -28.64
C GLU A 98 -21.36 -10.12 -28.27
N PRO A 99 -21.74 -10.87 -27.22
CA PRO A 99 -23.15 -11.07 -26.89
C PRO A 99 -23.84 -9.78 -26.46
N ILE A 100 -23.13 -8.86 -25.79
CA ILE A 100 -23.66 -7.55 -25.40
C ILE A 100 -23.92 -6.71 -26.65
N LEU A 101 -22.99 -6.69 -27.59
CA LEU A 101 -23.15 -5.96 -28.85
C LEU A 101 -24.28 -6.50 -29.72
N GLU A 102 -24.47 -7.81 -29.72
CA GLU A 102 -25.60 -8.47 -30.38
C GLU A 102 -26.93 -8.09 -29.73
N GLN A 103 -26.98 -7.96 -28.41
CA GLN A 103 -28.16 -7.53 -27.67
C GLN A 103 -28.52 -6.06 -27.93
N TYR A 104 -27.53 -5.17 -28.00
CA TYR A 104 -27.72 -3.74 -28.26
C TYR A 104 -27.68 -3.37 -29.75
N ARG A 105 -27.79 -4.37 -30.64
CA ARG A 105 -27.68 -4.16 -32.08
C ARG A 105 -28.79 -3.23 -32.59
N PRO A 106 -28.45 -2.08 -33.21
CA PRO A 106 -29.42 -1.23 -33.91
C PRO A 106 -30.04 -1.97 -35.10
N ILE A 107 -31.31 -1.71 -35.41
CA ILE A 107 -32.10 -2.37 -36.49
C ILE A 107 -31.41 -2.31 -37.87
N ILE A 108 -30.54 -1.32 -38.08
CA ILE A 108 -29.81 -1.07 -39.34
C ILE A 108 -28.66 -2.07 -39.56
N LEU A 109 -28.12 -2.64 -38.48
CA LEU A 109 -27.01 -3.59 -38.53
C LEU A 109 -27.53 -5.03 -38.55
N SER A 110 -26.83 -5.91 -39.25
CA SER A 110 -27.14 -7.34 -39.36
C SER A 110 -26.23 -8.22 -38.52
N SER A 111 -24.99 -7.81 -38.27
CA SER A 111 -24.05 -8.47 -37.36
C SER A 111 -22.92 -7.52 -37.01
N LEU A 112 -22.48 -7.54 -35.76
CA LEU A 112 -21.36 -6.73 -35.29
C LEU A 112 -20.39 -7.68 -34.59
N LYS A 113 -19.25 -7.95 -35.22
CA LYS A 113 -18.26 -8.92 -34.73
C LYS A 113 -16.91 -8.24 -34.56
N PHE A 114 -16.12 -8.73 -33.61
CA PHE A 114 -14.76 -8.25 -33.46
C PHE A 114 -13.82 -9.02 -34.39
N SER A 115 -13.31 -8.35 -35.41
CA SER A 115 -12.33 -8.93 -36.33
C SER A 115 -11.00 -9.15 -35.60
N LYS A 116 -10.44 -8.06 -35.07
CA LYS A 116 -9.17 -8.06 -34.36
C LYS A 116 -9.24 -7.10 -33.18
N LEU A 117 -8.98 -7.62 -31.99
CA LEU A 117 -8.85 -6.83 -30.78
C LEU A 117 -7.43 -7.02 -30.29
N THR A 118 -6.69 -5.94 -30.11
CA THR A 118 -5.37 -5.96 -29.50
C THR A 118 -5.31 -4.88 -28.45
N LEU A 119 -4.97 -5.25 -27.22
CA LEU A 119 -4.79 -4.30 -26.12
C LEU A 119 -3.54 -3.41 -26.30
N GLY A 120 -2.64 -3.77 -27.20
CA GLY A 120 -1.42 -3.01 -27.49
C GLY A 120 -0.17 -3.71 -26.98
N THR A 121 1.00 -3.22 -27.36
CA THR A 121 2.30 -3.85 -27.04
C THR A 121 2.86 -3.41 -25.68
N VAL A 122 2.31 -2.35 -25.11
CA VAL A 122 2.78 -1.76 -23.85
C VAL A 122 1.99 -2.35 -22.68
N ALA A 123 2.71 -3.01 -21.78
CA ALA A 123 2.16 -3.54 -20.54
C ALA A 123 1.81 -2.41 -19.56
N PRO A 124 0.74 -2.54 -18.77
CA PRO A 124 0.44 -1.61 -17.70
C PRO A 124 1.52 -1.65 -16.61
N GLN A 125 1.67 -0.53 -15.92
CA GLN A 125 2.64 -0.39 -14.83
C GLN A 125 1.90 -0.22 -13.50
N PHE A 126 2.30 -1.00 -12.50
CA PHE A 126 1.84 -0.82 -11.14
C PHE A 126 2.67 0.28 -10.46
N THR A 127 1.99 1.34 -10.04
CA THR A 127 2.59 2.52 -9.41
C THR A 127 2.65 2.39 -7.89
N GLY A 128 1.73 1.61 -7.30
CA GLY A 128 1.69 1.39 -5.87
C GLY A 128 0.82 0.22 -5.46
N VAL A 129 1.09 -0.31 -4.28
CA VAL A 129 0.25 -1.28 -3.59
C VAL A 129 0.08 -0.87 -2.14
N SER A 130 -1.15 -0.89 -1.65
CA SER A 130 -1.52 -0.72 -0.25
C SER A 130 -2.18 -2.00 0.26
N ILE A 131 -1.78 -2.47 1.43
CA ILE A 131 -2.40 -3.63 2.08
C ILE A 131 -3.16 -3.09 3.29
N ILE A 132 -4.46 -3.32 3.29
CA ILE A 132 -5.36 -2.92 4.37
C ILE A 132 -5.72 -4.19 5.14
N GLU A 133 -5.11 -4.32 6.32
CA GLU A 133 -5.47 -5.34 7.30
C GLU A 133 -6.60 -4.80 8.17
N ASP A 134 -7.84 -5.01 7.73
CA ASP A 134 -9.00 -4.82 8.58
C ASP A 134 -9.16 -6.11 9.39
N GLY A 135 -9.14 -6.03 10.72
CA GLY A 135 -8.88 -7.13 11.67
C GLY A 135 -9.83 -8.34 11.67
N GLY A 136 -10.56 -8.57 10.58
CA GLY A 136 -11.19 -9.84 10.22
C GLY A 136 -10.22 -10.83 9.55
N SER A 137 -10.80 -11.90 8.99
CA SER A 137 -10.07 -13.03 8.40
C SER A 137 -9.60 -12.81 6.96
N GLY A 138 -9.55 -11.57 6.48
CA GLY A 138 -9.31 -11.23 5.08
C GLY A 138 -8.23 -10.16 4.93
N ILE A 139 -7.38 -10.33 3.92
CA ILE A 139 -6.37 -9.33 3.55
C ILE A 139 -6.91 -8.61 2.31
N THR A 140 -7.10 -7.29 2.43
CA THR A 140 -7.51 -6.45 1.29
C THR A 140 -6.27 -5.79 0.70
N MET A 141 -6.10 -5.90 -0.62
CA MET A 141 -4.93 -5.39 -1.33
C MET A 141 -5.39 -4.44 -2.44
N ASP A 142 -5.04 -3.16 -2.30
CA ASP A 142 -5.32 -2.12 -3.29
C ASP A 142 -4.11 -1.94 -4.19
N LEU A 143 -4.30 -2.13 -5.50
CA LEU A 143 -3.26 -1.94 -6.51
C LEU A 143 -3.59 -0.73 -7.38
N GLU A 144 -2.64 0.20 -7.45
CA GLU A 144 -2.71 1.35 -8.35
C GLU A 144 -1.98 1.01 -9.66
N MET A 145 -2.70 1.01 -10.77
CA MET A 145 -2.21 0.66 -12.10
C MET A 145 -2.39 1.82 -13.06
N ASN A 146 -1.35 2.14 -13.84
CA ASN A 146 -1.41 3.07 -14.94
C ASN A 146 -1.19 2.32 -16.26
N TRP A 147 -1.96 2.65 -17.30
CA TRP A 147 -1.86 2.02 -18.60
C TRP A 147 -1.86 3.03 -19.73
N ASP A 148 -0.67 3.27 -20.28
CA ASP A 148 -0.43 4.10 -21.47
C ASP A 148 -0.28 3.24 -22.74
N GLY A 149 -1.22 2.30 -22.89
CA GLY A 149 -1.23 1.35 -23.99
C GLY A 149 -1.73 1.96 -25.31
N ASN A 150 -1.40 1.30 -26.42
CA ASN A 150 -1.95 1.59 -27.75
C ASN A 150 -2.99 0.53 -28.18
N PRO A 151 -4.17 0.48 -27.55
CA PRO A 151 -5.19 -0.49 -27.92
C PRO A 151 -5.72 -0.18 -29.32
N SER A 152 -5.86 -1.23 -30.13
CA SER A 152 -6.49 -1.18 -31.45
C SER A 152 -7.62 -2.19 -31.50
N ILE A 153 -8.83 -1.67 -31.70
CA ILE A 153 -10.05 -2.47 -31.79
C ILE A 153 -10.60 -2.32 -33.21
N ILE A 154 -10.63 -3.44 -33.95
CA ILE A 154 -11.17 -3.52 -35.31
C ILE A 154 -12.45 -4.32 -35.27
N LEU A 155 -13.53 -3.63 -35.60
CA LEU A 155 -14.90 -4.15 -35.63
C LEU A 155 -15.31 -4.37 -37.08
N ASP A 156 -15.79 -5.57 -37.39
CA ASP A 156 -16.44 -5.84 -38.67
C ASP A 156 -17.95 -5.69 -38.51
N ILE A 157 -18.48 -4.65 -39.13
CA ILE A 157 -19.91 -4.35 -39.10
C ILE A 157 -20.53 -4.81 -40.42
N LYS A 158 -21.47 -5.75 -40.36
CA LYS A 158 -22.31 -6.13 -41.50
C LYS A 158 -23.63 -5.39 -41.42
N THR A 159 -23.94 -4.59 -42.42
CA THR A 159 -25.25 -3.96 -42.58
C THR A 159 -26.26 -4.92 -43.22
N ARG A 160 -27.56 -4.72 -43.00
CA ARG A 160 -28.61 -5.53 -43.65
C ARG A 160 -28.63 -5.40 -45.18
N LEU A 161 -27.96 -4.39 -45.72
CA LEU A 161 -27.82 -4.15 -47.16
C LEU A 161 -26.62 -4.90 -47.77
N GLY A 162 -25.95 -5.78 -47.01
CA GLY A 162 -24.84 -6.61 -47.50
C GLY A 162 -23.48 -5.91 -47.53
N VAL A 163 -23.40 -4.65 -47.10
CA VAL A 163 -22.13 -3.91 -47.02
C VAL A 163 -21.44 -4.23 -45.69
N SER A 164 -20.21 -4.75 -45.77
CA SER A 164 -19.31 -4.91 -44.62
C SER A 164 -18.36 -3.72 -44.53
N LEU A 165 -18.37 -3.03 -43.39
CA LEU A 165 -17.47 -1.90 -43.12
C LEU A 165 -16.55 -2.27 -41.94
N PRO A 166 -15.22 -2.36 -42.15
CA PRO A 166 -14.28 -2.45 -41.05
C PRO A 166 -14.16 -1.08 -40.41
N VAL A 167 -14.57 -0.97 -39.14
CA VAL A 167 -14.39 0.24 -38.34
C VAL A 167 -13.24 0.00 -37.36
N GLN A 168 -12.19 0.81 -37.50
CA GLN A 168 -11.12 0.85 -36.51
C GLN A 168 -11.42 1.95 -35.50
N VAL A 169 -11.49 1.59 -34.23
CA VAL A 169 -11.58 2.56 -33.14
C VAL A 169 -10.21 2.63 -32.48
N THR A 170 -9.56 3.79 -32.61
CA THR A 170 -8.32 4.11 -31.90
C THR A 170 -8.69 4.85 -30.63
N PHE A 171 -8.51 4.21 -29.48
CA PHE A 171 -8.64 4.90 -28.21
C PHE A 171 -7.33 5.61 -27.91
N SER A 172 -7.30 6.94 -28.09
CA SER A 172 -6.27 7.76 -27.46
C SER A 172 -6.73 8.06 -26.04
N VAL A 173 -6.10 7.41 -25.05
CA VAL A 173 -6.30 7.75 -23.64
C VAL A 173 -5.57 9.07 -23.41
N HIS A 174 -6.27 10.20 -23.58
CA HIS A 174 -5.79 11.47 -23.04
C HIS A 174 -5.97 11.40 -21.52
N VAL A 175 -4.87 11.17 -20.82
CA VAL A 175 -4.79 11.37 -19.37
C VAL A 175 -5.04 12.86 -19.11
N LEU A 176 -6.17 13.17 -18.45
CA LEU A 176 -6.48 14.49 -17.89
C LEU A 176 -5.74 14.69 -16.56
#